data_AF-A0AAQ3RXM5-F1
#
_entry.id   AF-A0AAQ3RXM5-F1
#
_cell.length_a   1.000
_cell.length_b   1.000
_cell.length_c   1.000
_cell.angle_alpha   90.00
_cell.angle_beta   90.00
_cell.angle_gamma   90.00
#
_symmetry.space_group_name_H-M   'P 1'
#
loop_
_entity.id
_entity.type
_entity.pdbx_description
1 polymer ?
#
loop_
_entity_poly.entity_id
_entity_poly.type
_entity_poly.pdbx_seq_one_letter_code
_entity_poly.pdbx_strand_id
1 'polypeptide(L)'
;MNLHERSLSVLACRYVDEVIIGAPWEVSKDMITTFNISLVVHGTVAENNDFEKEQCNPYAVPISNGIFKVLESPLDITTTTIIKRIVSNHEAYQKRNEKKGESEKRYYEGKGHVSGD
;
A
#
# COMPACT_ATOMS: atom_id res chain seq x y z
N MET A 1 -5.54 6.40 -1.71
CA MET A 1 -5.11 6.79 -3.06
C MET A 1 -6.21 6.41 -4.05
N ASN A 2 -6.77 7.39 -4.76
CA ASN A 2 -7.78 7.16 -5.79
C ASN A 2 -7.16 6.58 -7.08
N LEU A 3 -7.98 6.24 -8.08
CA LEU A 3 -7.49 5.64 -9.32
C LEU A 3 -6.47 6.53 -10.06
N HIS A 4 -6.75 7.82 -10.20
CA HIS A 4 -5.90 8.76 -10.94
C HIS A 4 -4.54 8.96 -10.25
N GLU A 5 -4.55 9.10 -8.93
CA GLU A 5 -3.31 9.21 -8.14
C GLU A 5 -2.44 7.96 -8.30
N ARG A 6 -3.05 6.76 -8.31
CA ARG A 6 -2.32 5.50 -8.54
C ARG A 6 -1.72 5.45 -9.93
N SER A 7 -2.51 5.78 -10.96
CA SER A 7 -2.02 5.79 -12.35
C SER A 7 -0.86 6.76 -12.54
N LEU A 8 -0.96 7.98 -11.99
CA LEU A 8 0.13 8.97 -12.05
C LEU A 8 1.39 8.51 -11.29
N SER A 9 1.22 7.82 -10.16
CA SER A 9 2.35 7.28 -9.39
C SER A 9 3.11 6.20 -10.18
N VAL A 10 2.39 5.33 -10.91
CA VAL A 10 3.01 4.30 -11.75
C VAL A 10 3.71 4.93 -12.96
N LEU A 11 3.14 5.96 -13.58
CA LEU A 11 3.77 6.72 -14.67
C LEU A 11 5.08 7.40 -14.25
N ALA A 12 5.24 7.75 -12.97
CA ALA A 12 6.48 8.31 -12.45
C ALA A 12 7.56 7.25 -12.16
N CYS A 13 7.25 5.95 -12.31
CA CYS A 13 8.21 4.87 -12.06
C CYS A 13 9.24 4.79 -13.19
N ARG A 14 10.52 4.72 -12.81
CA ARG A 14 11.66 4.66 -13.75
C ARG A 14 11.56 3.55 -14.80
N TYR A 15 10.93 2.43 -14.46
CA TYR A 15 10.90 1.23 -15.29
C TYR A 15 9.62 1.09 -16.12
N VAL A 16 8.73 2.07 -16.06
CA VAL A 16 7.43 2.03 -16.74
C VAL A 16 7.47 2.88 -18.00
N ASP A 17 7.15 2.25 -19.13
CA ASP A 17 7.01 2.93 -20.42
C ASP A 17 5.55 3.35 -20.72
N GLU A 18 4.59 2.48 -20.38
CA GLU A 18 3.15 2.69 -20.63
C GLU A 18 2.29 2.22 -19.45
N VAL A 19 1.15 2.89 -19.22
CA VAL A 19 0.18 2.53 -18.18
C VAL A 19 -1.22 2.42 -18.76
N ILE A 20 -1.83 1.25 -18.61
CA ILE A 20 -3.23 1.00 -18.96
C ILE A 20 -4.13 1.42 -17.79
N ILE A 21 -4.87 2.52 -17.95
CA ILE A 21 -5.81 3.02 -16.93
C ILE A 21 -7.12 2.26 -17.04
N GLY A 22 -7.62 1.76 -15.90
CA GLY A 22 -8.87 0.99 -15.86
C GLY A 22 -8.69 -0.46 -16.33
N ALA A 23 -7.49 -1.02 -16.13
CA ALA A 23 -7.25 -2.44 -16.39
C ALA A 23 -8.27 -3.32 -15.63
N PRO A 24 -8.86 -4.34 -16.29
CA PRO A 24 -9.77 -5.27 -15.66
C PRO A 24 -9.04 -6.11 -14.60
N TRP A 25 -9.83 -6.74 -13.71
CA TRP A 25 -9.31 -7.61 -12.67
C TRP A 25 -8.60 -8.86 -13.23
N GLU A 26 -9.20 -9.49 -14.24
CA GLU A 26 -8.65 -10.68 -14.89
C GLU A 26 -7.95 -10.31 -16.19
N VAL A 27 -6.80 -10.95 -16.44
CA VAL A 27 -6.07 -10.77 -17.70
C VAL A 27 -6.73 -11.62 -18.79
N SER A 28 -7.53 -10.97 -19.64
CA SER A 28 -8.22 -11.64 -20.73
C SER A 28 -7.31 -11.91 -21.95
N LYS A 29 -7.71 -12.87 -22.79
CA LYS A 29 -7.02 -13.15 -24.05
C LYS A 29 -7.04 -11.94 -24.99
N ASP A 30 -8.14 -11.18 -25.00
CA ASP A 30 -8.30 -9.99 -25.83
C ASP A 30 -7.34 -8.88 -25.41
N MET A 31 -7.04 -8.73 -24.12
CA MET A 31 -6.02 -7.80 -23.64
C MET A 31 -4.64 -8.21 -24.16
N ILE A 32 -4.30 -9.50 -24.03
CA ILE A 32 -3.01 -10.04 -24.47
C ILE A 32 -2.80 -9.79 -25.96
N THR A 33 -3.81 -10.02 -26.79
CA THR A 33 -3.71 -9.81 -28.24
C THR A 33 -3.72 -8.32 -28.62
N THR A 34 -4.57 -7.51 -27.99
CA THR A 34 -4.71 -6.08 -28.30
C THR A 34 -3.42 -5.31 -28.01
N PHE A 35 -2.79 -5.59 -26.87
CA PHE A 35 -1.55 -4.93 -26.45
C PHE A 35 -0.28 -5.71 -26.84
N ASN A 36 -0.42 -6.82 -27.58
CA ASN A 36 0.69 -7.68 -28.01
C ASN A 36 1.61 -8.10 -26.84
N ILE A 37 1.01 -8.58 -25.75
CA ILE A 37 1.72 -8.91 -24.50
C ILE A 37 2.45 -10.24 -24.67
N SER A 38 3.78 -10.21 -24.53
CA SER A 38 4.64 -11.41 -24.60
C SER A 38 4.91 -12.06 -23.24
N LEU A 39 4.79 -11.30 -22.16
CA LEU A 39 5.10 -11.74 -20.81
C LEU A 39 4.23 -11.01 -19.78
N VAL A 40 3.69 -11.76 -18.82
CA VAL A 40 2.97 -11.24 -17.67
C VAL A 40 3.77 -11.57 -16.41
N VAL A 41 4.04 -10.56 -15.58
CA VAL A 41 4.88 -10.70 -14.38
C VAL A 41 4.12 -10.24 -13.14
N HIS A 42 4.24 -11.00 -12.05
CA HIS A 42 3.72 -10.64 -10.73
C HIS A 42 4.80 -10.85 -9.65
N GLY A 43 4.85 -9.98 -8.65
CA GLY A 43 5.82 -10.09 -7.55
C GLY A 43 5.42 -11.12 -6.48
N THR A 44 6.37 -11.70 -5.74
CA THR A 44 6.03 -12.60 -4.61
C THR A 44 5.35 -11.91 -3.43
N VAL A 45 5.58 -10.62 -3.22
CA VAL A 45 4.99 -9.83 -2.13
C VAL A 45 3.80 -9.03 -2.66
N ALA A 46 2.61 -9.35 -2.16
CA ALA A 46 1.37 -8.64 -2.48
C ALA A 46 0.46 -8.51 -1.25
N GLU A 47 -0.57 -7.66 -1.35
CA GLU A 47 -1.59 -7.56 -0.30
C GLU A 47 -2.41 -8.85 -0.19
N ASN A 48 -2.72 -9.44 -1.34
CA ASN A 48 -3.48 -10.67 -1.46
C ASN A 48 -2.76 -11.63 -2.41
N ASN A 49 -2.72 -12.91 -2.04
CA ASN A 49 -2.17 -13.98 -2.87
C ASN A 49 -3.24 -14.60 -3.77
N ASP A 50 -4.08 -13.78 -4.40
CA ASP A 50 -5.17 -14.27 -5.25
C ASP A 50 -4.65 -15.03 -6.48
N PHE A 51 -3.41 -14.76 -6.90
CA PHE A 51 -2.71 -15.48 -7.96
C PHE A 51 -2.32 -16.93 -7.58
N GLU A 52 -2.37 -17.29 -6.30
CA GLU A 52 -2.12 -18.66 -5.83
C GLU A 52 -3.42 -19.47 -5.74
N LYS A 53 -4.59 -18.84 -5.88
CA LYS A 53 -5.88 -19.54 -5.80
C LYS A 53 -6.10 -20.38 -7.05
N GLU A 54 -6.63 -21.59 -6.86
CA GLU A 54 -7.02 -22.47 -7.98
C GLU A 54 -8.30 -21.98 -8.69
N GLN A 55 -9.22 -21.38 -7.95
CA GLN A 55 -10.45 -20.80 -8.48
C GLN A 55 -10.38 -19.27 -8.48
N CYS A 56 -10.90 -18.65 -9.55
CA CYS A 56 -10.88 -17.20 -9.75
C CYS A 56 -9.47 -16.58 -9.80
N ASN A 57 -8.50 -17.31 -10.37
CA ASN A 57 -7.15 -16.79 -10.57
C ASN A 57 -7.13 -15.74 -11.69
N PRO A 58 -6.76 -14.48 -11.41
CA PRO A 58 -6.73 -13.42 -12.43
C PRO A 58 -5.71 -13.68 -13.55
N TYR A 59 -4.75 -14.60 -13.32
CA TYR A 59 -3.69 -14.97 -14.26
C TYR A 59 -3.91 -16.32 -14.95
N ALA A 60 -5.10 -16.93 -14.84
CA ALA A 60 -5.38 -18.23 -15.43
C ALA A 60 -5.06 -18.30 -16.94
N VAL A 61 -5.43 -17.28 -17.71
CA VAL A 61 -5.17 -17.21 -19.16
C VAL A 61 -3.67 -17.04 -19.49
N PRO A 62 -2.93 -16.09 -18.86
CA PRO A 62 -1.48 -16.04 -18.97
C PRO A 62 -0.75 -17.34 -18.61
N ILE A 63 -1.21 -18.04 -17.56
CA ILE A 63 -0.65 -19.32 -17.11
C ILE A 63 -0.88 -20.39 -18.17
N SER A 64 -2.12 -20.53 -18.69
CA SER A 64 -2.42 -21.51 -19.75
C SER A 64 -1.64 -21.26 -21.04
N ASN A 65 -1.29 -20.01 -21.32
CA ASN A 65 -0.50 -19.62 -22.49
C ASN A 65 1.02 -19.73 -22.26
N GLY A 66 1.48 -20.07 -21.05
CA GLY A 66 2.90 -20.19 -20.71
C GLY A 66 3.66 -18.86 -20.68
N ILE A 67 2.96 -17.73 -20.56
CA ILE A 67 3.57 -16.38 -20.56
C ILE A 67 3.62 -15.73 -19.17
N PHE A 68 3.19 -16.44 -18.13
CA PHE A 68 3.21 -15.94 -16.75
C PHE A 68 4.54 -16.25 -16.05
N LYS A 69 5.11 -15.27 -15.34
CA LYS A 69 6.29 -15.43 -14.49
C LYS A 69 6.11 -14.74 -13.14
N VAL A 70 6.63 -15.38 -12.10
CA VAL A 70 6.71 -14.79 -10.76
C VAL A 70 8.11 -14.20 -10.58
N LEU A 71 8.15 -12.96 -10.08
CA LEU A 71 9.38 -12.25 -9.75
C LEU A 71 9.55 -12.17 -8.23
N GLU A 72 10.73 -12.53 -7.74
CA GLU A 72 11.04 -12.39 -6.32
C GLU A 72 11.10 -10.92 -5.92
N SER A 73 10.28 -10.56 -4.93
CA SER A 73 10.28 -9.21 -4.37
C SER A 73 11.42 -9.08 -3.37
N PRO A 74 12.28 -8.06 -3.49
CA PRO A 74 13.46 -7.93 -2.64
C PRO A 74 13.12 -7.51 -1.19
N LEU A 75 11.91 -7.03 -0.94
CA LEU A 75 11.45 -6.50 0.34
C LEU A 75 10.03 -7.02 0.63
N ASP A 76 9.73 -7.21 1.91
CA ASP A 76 8.44 -7.69 2.44
C ASP A 76 7.43 -6.55 2.74
N ILE A 77 7.67 -5.36 2.17
CA ILE A 77 6.86 -4.17 2.46
C ILE A 77 5.58 -4.14 1.61
N THR A 78 4.45 -3.96 2.29
CA THR A 78 3.12 -3.81 1.68
C THR A 78 2.47 -2.49 2.12
N THR A 79 1.42 -2.06 1.41
CA THR A 79 0.56 -0.93 1.78
C THR A 79 -0.01 -1.14 3.19
N THR A 80 -0.48 -2.34 3.51
CA THR A 80 -0.97 -2.67 4.85
C THR A 80 0.12 -2.46 5.92
N THR A 81 1.35 -2.85 5.64
CA THR A 81 2.50 -2.61 6.55
C THR A 81 2.75 -1.12 6.76
N ILE A 82 2.67 -0.31 5.71
CA ILE A 82 2.83 1.15 5.80
C ILE A 82 1.69 1.77 6.64
N ILE A 83 0.43 1.37 6.40
CA ILE A 83 -0.73 1.85 7.15
C ILE A 83 -0.56 1.54 8.64
N LYS A 84 -0.19 0.31 9.00
CA LYS A 84 0.05 -0.09 10.39
C LYS A 84 1.13 0.76 11.06
N ARG A 85 2.22 1.06 10.36
CA ARG A 85 3.30 1.94 10.87
C ARG A 85 2.80 3.35 11.17
N ILE A 86 2.00 3.93 10.27
CA ILE A 86 1.44 5.28 10.45
C ILE A 86 0.49 5.32 11.65
N VAL A 87 -0.42 4.35 11.75
CA VAL A 87 -1.38 4.27 12.86
C VAL A 87 -0.67 4.10 14.20
N SER A 88 0.30 3.18 14.28
CA SER A 88 1.07 2.97 15.51
C SER A 88 1.84 4.22 15.96
N ASN A 89 2.46 4.93 15.01
CA ASN A 89 3.15 6.18 15.30
C ASN A 89 2.19 7.28 15.78
N HIS A 90 1.00 7.35 15.18
CA HIS A 90 -0.02 8.31 15.57
C HIS A 90 -0.53 8.04 17.00
N GLU A 91 -0.81 6.79 17.35
CA GLU A 91 -1.21 6.41 18.71
C GLU A 91 -0.13 6.73 19.75
N ALA A 92 1.14 6.45 19.43
CA ALA A 92 2.27 6.78 20.31
C ALA A 92 2.40 8.30 20.50
N TYR A 93 2.20 9.08 19.44
CA TYR A 93 2.18 10.53 19.49
C TYR A 93 1.04 11.05 20.40
N GLN A 94 -0.17 10.53 20.25
CA GLN A 94 -1.34 10.93 21.05
C GLN A 94 -1.13 10.66 22.54
N LYS A 95 -0.75 9.43 22.92
CA LYS A 95 -0.50 9.05 24.32
C LYS A 95 0.55 9.95 25.00
N ARG A 96 1.61 10.31 24.26
CA ARG A 96 2.64 11.23 24.77
C ARG A 96 2.09 12.63 25.00
N ASN A 97 1.24 13.12 24.08
CA ASN A 97 0.67 14.44 24.20
C ASN A 97 -0.38 14.52 25.32
N GLU A 98 -1.19 13.48 25.51
CA GLU A 98 -2.12 13.34 26.63
C GLU A 98 -1.39 13.39 27.97
N LYS A 99 -0.34 12.56 28.13
CA LYS A 99 0.49 12.57 29.35
C LYS A 99 1.11 13.94 29.63
N LYS A 100 1.54 14.64 28.58
CA LYS A 100 2.07 16.01 28.71
C LYS A 100 0.96 16.98 29.15
N GLY A 101 -0.22 16.90 28.54
CA GLY A 101 -1.38 17.72 28.91
C GLY A 101 -1.85 17.48 30.35
N GLU A 102 -1.88 16.23 30.81
CA GLU A 102 -2.17 15.88 32.21
C GLU A 102 -1.12 16.46 33.17
N SER A 103 0.17 16.37 32.81
CA SER A 103 1.25 16.95 33.60
C SER A 103 1.15 18.47 33.68
N GLU A 104 0.82 19.15 32.57
CA GLU A 104 0.62 20.61 32.54
C GLU A 104 -0.61 21.01 33.37
N LYS A 105 -1.73 20.29 33.23
CA LYS A 105 -2.94 20.52 34.03
C LYS A 105 -2.65 20.41 35.53
N ARG A 106 -1.97 19.33 35.95
CA ARG A 106 -1.54 19.15 37.35
C ARG A 106 -0.61 20.27 37.82
N TYR A 107 0.28 20.76 36.95
CA TYR A 107 1.17 21.88 37.28
C TYR A 107 0.39 23.18 37.54
N TYR A 108 -0.61 23.51 36.70
CA TYR A 108 -1.41 24.73 36.89
C TYR A 108 -2.40 24.62 38.06
N GLU A 109 -3.00 23.46 38.31
CA GLU A 109 -3.86 23.22 39.48
C GLU A 109 -3.08 23.32 40.79
N GLY A 110 -1.80 22.91 40.79
CA GLY A 110 -0.91 23.01 41.95
C GLY A 110 -0.28 24.39 42.16
N LYS A 111 -0.46 25.35 41.24
CA LYS A 111 0.03 26.72 41.47
C LYS A 111 -0.88 27.47 42.44
N GLY A 112 -0.50 27.49 43.71
CA GLY A 112 -0.95 28.52 44.64
C GLY A 112 -0.43 29.89 44.20
N HIS A 113 -1.31 30.91 44.18
CA HIS A 113 -0.90 32.29 43.95
C HIS A 113 0.04 32.72 45.08
N VAL A 114 1.31 32.94 44.76
CA VAL A 114 2.24 33.55 45.72
C VAL A 114 2.03 35.05 45.61
N SER A 115 1.18 35.61 46.49
CA SER A 115 1.20 37.04 46.74
C SER A 115 2.54 37.36 47.38
N GLY A 116 3.39 38.09 46.67
CA GLY A 116 4.66 38.55 47.22
C GLY A 116 4.40 39.65 48.25
N ASP A 117 4.86 39.44 49.48
CA ASP A 117 5.14 40.47 50.49
C ASP A 117 6.66 40.56 50.72
#